data_AF-B6B1E0-F1
#
_entry.id   AF-B6B1E0-F1
#
_cell.length_a   1.000
_cell.length_b   1.000
_cell.length_c   1.000
_cell.angle_alpha   90.00
_cell.angle_beta   90.00
_cell.angle_gamma   90.00
#
_symmetry.space_group_name_H-M   'P 1'
#
loop_
_entity.id
_entity.type
_entity.pdbx_description
1 polymer ?
#
loop_
_entity_poly.entity_id
_entity_poly.type
_entity_poly.pdbx_seq_one_letter_code
_entity_poly.pdbx_strand_id
1 'polypeptide(L)'
;MVGIAAAAFSIAQALGGPFGIVTFGPSLVPALKAKAEEAGLGSKLLATLAVNTTDFGDPGTVQTRYMDEMGQLCREMHQRGARCVVMGGGPLAGLASKLAPNSPVPLIDGTQGAINILRTLVAHRVVENDL
;
A
#
# COMPACT_ATOMS: atom_id res chain seq x y z
N MET A 1 9.97 10.58 -11.67
CA MET A 1 9.62 9.15 -11.52
C MET A 1 8.44 9.06 -10.54
N VAL A 2 7.41 8.25 -10.83
CA VAL A 2 6.29 8.01 -9.89
C VAL A 2 6.61 6.76 -9.06
N GLY A 3 6.95 6.94 -7.79
CA GLY A 3 7.25 5.83 -6.88
C GLY A 3 5.97 5.21 -6.30
N ILE A 4 5.96 3.90 -6.08
CA ILE A 4 4.79 3.17 -5.55
C ILE A 4 4.35 3.66 -4.17
N ALA A 5 5.30 4.01 -3.29
CA ALA A 5 4.99 4.53 -1.97
C ALA A 5 4.36 5.93 -2.06
N ALA A 6 4.95 6.81 -2.87
CA ALA A 6 4.40 8.15 -3.10
C ALA A 6 2.98 8.07 -3.67
N ALA A 7 2.72 7.19 -4.64
CA ALA A 7 1.39 6.97 -5.19
C ALA A 7 0.40 6.47 -4.13
N ALA A 8 0.77 5.46 -3.33
CA ALA A 8 -0.09 4.96 -2.26
C ALA A 8 -0.43 6.04 -1.23
N PHE A 9 0.56 6.84 -0.82
CA PHE A 9 0.39 7.91 0.15
C PHE A 9 -0.43 9.08 -0.39
N SER A 10 -0.32 9.43 -1.67
CA SER A 10 -1.21 10.41 -2.30
C SER A 10 -2.67 9.95 -2.27
N ILE A 11 -2.93 8.65 -2.53
CA ILE A 11 -4.29 8.08 -2.46
C ILE A 11 -4.81 8.09 -1.02
N ALA A 12 -3.98 7.65 -0.05
CA ALA A 12 -4.36 7.65 1.36
C ALA A 12 -4.68 9.08 1.86
N GLN A 13 -3.88 10.07 1.44
CA GLN A 13 -4.14 11.48 1.73
C GLN A 13 -5.47 11.97 1.14
N ALA A 14 -5.76 11.62 -0.12
CA ALA A 14 -6.99 12.02 -0.79
C ALA A 14 -8.24 11.43 -0.13
N LEU A 15 -8.18 10.19 0.37
CA LEU A 15 -9.27 9.59 1.15
C LEU A 15 -9.45 10.26 2.52
N GLY A 16 -8.36 10.74 3.11
CA GLY A 16 -8.36 11.48 4.36
C GLY A 16 -8.57 10.62 5.61
N GLY A 17 -8.29 11.22 6.76
CA GLY A 17 -8.32 10.57 8.06
C GLY A 17 -7.14 9.63 8.32
N PRO A 18 -7.20 8.84 9.41
CA PRO A 18 -6.13 7.92 9.78
C PRO A 18 -6.05 6.73 8.83
N PHE A 19 -4.83 6.27 8.56
CA PHE A 19 -4.58 5.09 7.73
C PHE A 19 -3.63 4.13 8.42
N GLY A 20 -3.58 2.91 7.92
CA GLY A 20 -2.60 1.91 8.34
C GLY A 20 -1.78 1.37 7.18
N ILE A 21 -0.66 0.74 7.49
CA ILE A 21 0.12 -0.05 6.54
C ILE A 21 0.09 -1.51 7.00
N VAL A 22 -0.12 -2.45 6.08
CA VAL A 22 0.01 -3.89 6.35
C VAL A 22 1.10 -4.50 5.46
N THR A 23 1.92 -5.38 6.01
CA THR A 23 3.03 -6.01 5.28
C THR A 23 3.19 -7.49 5.65
N PHE A 24 4.07 -8.19 4.94
CA PHE A 24 4.25 -9.64 5.06
C PHE A 24 5.43 -10.05 5.96
N GLY A 25 6.13 -9.11 6.59
CA GLY A 25 7.12 -9.48 7.58
C GLY A 25 7.56 -8.36 8.52
N PRO A 26 7.89 -8.66 9.79
CA PRO A 26 8.15 -7.66 10.81
C PRO A 26 9.36 -6.77 10.53
N SER A 27 10.39 -7.29 9.84
CA SER A 27 11.61 -6.52 9.51
C SER A 27 11.36 -5.35 8.55
N LEU A 28 10.24 -5.36 7.81
CA LEU A 28 9.85 -4.29 6.89
C LEU A 28 9.18 -3.11 7.60
N VAL A 29 8.67 -3.33 8.81
CA VAL A 29 7.87 -2.35 9.57
C VAL A 29 8.63 -1.03 9.78
N PRO A 30 9.89 -1.00 10.24
CA PRO A 30 10.61 0.25 10.48
C PRO A 30 10.78 1.08 9.20
N ALA A 31 11.13 0.42 8.08
CA ALA A 31 11.33 1.11 6.81
C ALA A 31 10.03 1.69 6.25
N LEU A 32 8.91 0.96 6.35
CA LEU A 32 7.60 1.42 5.88
C LEU A 32 7.09 2.59 6.73
N LYS A 33 7.29 2.54 8.05
CA LYS A 33 6.98 3.65 8.95
C LYS A 33 7.80 4.90 8.61
N ALA A 34 9.12 4.75 8.42
CA ALA A 34 9.98 5.85 8.01
C ALA A 34 9.53 6.48 6.69
N LYS A 35 9.06 5.68 5.71
CA LYS A 35 8.51 6.20 4.46
C LYS A 35 7.25 7.05 4.65
N ALA A 36 6.37 6.69 5.57
CA ALA A 36 5.21 7.52 5.90
C ALA A 36 5.62 8.83 6.60
N GLU A 37 6.62 8.79 7.47
CA GLU A 37 7.18 9.96 8.14
C GLU A 37 7.86 10.93 7.15
N GLU A 38 8.72 10.40 6.26
CA GLU A 38 9.36 11.15 5.17
C GLU A 38 8.31 11.82 4.24
N ALA A 39 7.14 11.18 4.06
CA ALA A 39 6.04 11.72 3.29
C ALA A 39 5.17 12.75 4.05
N GLY A 40 5.52 13.09 5.29
CA GLY A 40 4.76 14.03 6.13
C GLY A 40 3.46 13.44 6.69
N LEU A 41 3.29 12.12 6.66
CA LEU A 41 2.07 11.41 7.07
C LEU A 41 2.20 10.64 8.38
N GLY A 42 3.32 10.78 9.07
CA GLY A 42 3.54 10.11 10.36
C GLY A 42 2.42 10.33 11.37
N SER A 43 1.87 11.54 11.45
CA SER A 43 0.76 11.87 12.36
C SER A 43 -0.58 11.23 12.00
N LYS A 44 -0.76 10.78 10.75
CA LYS A 44 -1.97 10.09 10.27
C LYS A 44 -1.82 8.57 10.26
N LEU A 45 -0.60 8.05 10.42
CA LEU A 45 -0.33 6.61 10.42
C LEU A 45 -0.66 6.01 11.80
N LEU A 46 -1.68 5.16 11.86
CA LEU A 46 -2.11 4.49 13.11
C LEU A 46 -1.15 3.38 13.55
N ALA A 47 -0.68 2.59 12.59
CA ALA A 47 0.29 1.53 12.78
C ALA A 47 0.76 1.00 11.43
N THR A 48 1.88 0.28 11.49
CA THR A 48 2.29 -0.66 10.44
C THR A 48 2.25 -2.06 11.06
N LEU A 49 1.34 -2.90 10.59
CA LEU A 49 1.20 -4.29 11.05
C LEU A 49 1.86 -5.23 10.05
N ALA A 50 2.39 -6.35 10.55
CA ALA A 50 3.03 -7.35 9.73
C ALA A 50 2.51 -8.74 10.07
N VAL A 51 2.50 -9.63 9.07
CA VAL A 51 2.34 -11.07 9.33
C VAL A 51 3.49 -11.51 10.23
N ASN A 52 3.16 -12.23 11.31
CA ASN A 52 4.15 -12.71 12.26
C ASN A 52 4.89 -13.92 11.70
N THR A 53 5.86 -13.65 10.83
CA THR A 53 6.72 -14.66 10.20
C THR A 53 8.18 -14.23 10.25
N THR A 54 9.06 -15.21 10.40
CA THR A 54 10.51 -15.05 10.22
C THR A 54 10.98 -15.58 8.86
N ASP A 55 10.10 -16.29 8.13
CA ASP A 55 10.39 -16.83 6.81
C ASP A 55 9.72 -15.99 5.72
N PHE A 56 10.55 -15.28 4.97
CA PHE A 56 10.11 -14.54 3.79
C PHE A 56 9.85 -15.47 2.59
N GLY A 57 10.48 -16.65 2.59
CA GLY A 57 10.41 -17.63 1.51
C GLY A 57 10.67 -17.01 0.13
N ASP A 58 10.11 -17.64 -0.90
CA ASP A 58 10.08 -17.04 -2.23
C ASP A 58 9.13 -15.82 -2.26
N PRO A 59 9.62 -14.60 -2.58
CA PRO A 59 8.78 -13.41 -2.74
C PRO A 59 7.61 -13.60 -3.70
N GLY A 60 7.75 -14.44 -4.73
CA GLY A 60 6.70 -14.74 -5.72
C GLY A 60 5.48 -15.45 -5.14
N THR A 61 5.61 -16.06 -3.95
CA THR A 61 4.56 -16.84 -3.29
C THR A 61 3.89 -16.10 -2.13
N VAL A 62 4.41 -14.93 -1.74
CA VAL A 62 3.95 -14.15 -0.58
C VAL A 62 2.44 -13.91 -0.60
N GLN A 63 1.87 -13.55 -1.75
CA GLN A 63 0.43 -13.27 -1.87
C GLN A 63 -0.44 -14.49 -1.58
N THR A 64 -0.03 -15.67 -2.06
CA THR A 64 -0.77 -16.90 -1.86
C THR A 64 -0.57 -17.42 -0.45
N ARG A 65 0.67 -17.38 0.06
CA ARG A 65 1.01 -17.89 1.39
C ARG A 65 0.31 -17.13 2.51
N TYR A 66 0.20 -15.81 2.37
CA TYR A 66 -0.26 -14.93 3.45
C TYR A 66 -1.58 -14.21 3.15
N MET A 67 -2.39 -14.71 2.19
CA MET A 67 -3.65 -14.06 1.81
C MET A 67 -4.56 -13.83 3.02
N ASP A 68 -4.77 -14.88 3.83
CA ASP A 68 -5.71 -14.86 4.95
C ASP A 68 -5.21 -13.98 6.09
N GLU A 69 -3.93 -14.07 6.43
CA GLU A 69 -3.29 -13.24 7.44
C GLU A 69 -3.32 -11.77 7.03
N MET A 70 -3.03 -11.44 5.76
CA MET A 70 -3.11 -10.07 5.26
C MET A 70 -4.54 -9.53 5.38
N GLY A 71 -5.55 -10.35 5.05
CA GLY A 71 -6.96 -9.99 5.26
C GLY A 71 -7.30 -9.75 6.74
N GLN A 72 -6.74 -10.56 7.65
CA GLN A 72 -6.93 -10.38 9.08
C GLN A 72 -6.29 -9.09 9.60
N LEU A 73 -5.08 -8.78 9.16
CA LEU A 73 -4.40 -7.52 9.51
C LEU A 73 -5.17 -6.30 8.99
N CYS A 74 -5.81 -6.39 7.82
CA CYS A 74 -6.68 -5.31 7.31
C CYS A 74 -7.90 -5.09 8.24
N ARG A 75 -8.53 -6.16 8.70
CA ARG A 75 -9.65 -6.10 9.66
C ARG A 75 -9.21 -5.54 11.01
N GLU A 76 -8.08 -6.00 11.53
CA GLU A 76 -7.49 -5.47 12.77
C GLU A 76 -7.19 -3.97 12.64
N MET A 77 -6.59 -3.56 11.52
CA MET A 77 -6.29 -2.14 11.28
C MET A 77 -7.55 -1.27 11.20
N HIS A 78 -8.62 -1.79 10.60
CA HIS A 78 -9.93 -1.13 10.63
C HIS A 78 -10.48 -0.98 12.06
N GLN A 79 -10.40 -2.03 12.90
CA GLN A 79 -10.81 -1.96 14.31
C GLN A 79 -10.02 -0.92 15.11
N ARG A 80 -8.77 -0.66 14.73
CA ARG A 80 -7.94 0.42 15.30
C ARG A 80 -8.35 1.83 14.82
N GLY A 81 -9.33 1.94 13.92
CA GLY A 81 -9.86 3.20 13.42
C GLY A 81 -9.31 3.64 12.06
N ALA A 82 -8.60 2.78 11.33
CA ALA A 82 -8.11 3.13 10.01
C ALA A 82 -9.28 3.31 9.03
N ARG A 83 -9.22 4.37 8.22
CA ARG A 83 -10.15 4.61 7.11
C ARG A 83 -9.72 3.95 5.82
N CYS A 84 -8.44 3.65 5.68
CA CYS A 84 -7.89 2.89 4.56
C CYS A 84 -6.60 2.17 5.00
N VAL A 85 -6.20 1.19 4.21
CA VAL A 85 -5.00 0.39 4.46
C VAL A 85 -4.12 0.35 3.23
N VAL A 86 -2.83 0.66 3.39
CA VAL A 86 -1.82 0.57 2.34
C VAL A 86 -1.13 -0.80 2.39
N MET A 87 -1.05 -1.48 1.26
CA MET A 87 -0.29 -2.71 1.10
C MET A 87 1.21 -2.38 0.99
N GLY A 88 1.97 -2.68 2.04
CA GLY A 88 3.38 -2.34 2.18
C GLY A 88 4.30 -3.43 1.66
N GLY A 89 4.95 -3.18 0.52
CA GLY A 89 6.02 -4.02 -0.04
C GLY A 89 5.71 -4.56 -1.43
N GLY A 90 6.74 -4.64 -2.28
CA GLY A 90 6.62 -5.04 -3.69
C GLY A 90 5.92 -6.40 -3.93
N PRO A 91 6.23 -7.46 -3.15
CA PRO A 91 5.55 -8.75 -3.31
C PRO A 91 4.03 -8.73 -3.15
N LEU A 92 3.47 -7.68 -2.54
CA LEU A 92 2.02 -7.51 -2.37
C LEU A 92 1.32 -6.83 -3.55
N ALA A 93 2.05 -6.47 -4.62
CA ALA A 93 1.47 -5.85 -5.80
C ALA A 93 0.35 -6.72 -6.42
N GLY A 94 -0.83 -6.15 -6.57
CA GLY A 94 -2.07 -6.79 -7.04
C GLY A 94 -2.94 -7.34 -5.90
N LEU A 95 -2.41 -7.52 -4.68
CA LEU A 95 -3.12 -8.20 -3.59
C LEU A 95 -4.34 -7.41 -3.10
N ALA A 96 -4.26 -6.07 -3.09
CA ALA A 96 -5.38 -5.23 -2.64
C ALA A 96 -6.67 -5.53 -3.40
N SER A 97 -6.60 -5.74 -4.72
CA SER A 97 -7.77 -6.06 -5.55
C SER A 97 -8.42 -7.39 -5.20
N LYS A 98 -7.62 -8.37 -4.76
CA LYS A 98 -8.09 -9.70 -4.36
C LYS A 98 -8.75 -9.69 -2.99
N LEU A 99 -8.25 -8.87 -2.07
CA LEU A 99 -8.78 -8.72 -0.71
C LEU A 99 -9.95 -7.74 -0.61
N ALA A 100 -10.03 -6.76 -1.53
CA ALA A 100 -11.02 -5.68 -1.47
C ALA A 100 -12.48 -6.14 -1.33
N PRO A 101 -12.96 -7.21 -2.01
CA PRO A 101 -14.35 -7.66 -1.88
C PRO A 101 -14.77 -8.02 -0.44
N ASN A 102 -13.82 -8.41 0.40
CA ASN A 102 -14.06 -8.85 1.78
C ASN A 102 -13.43 -7.90 2.83
N SER A 103 -12.91 -6.75 2.39
CA SER A 103 -12.27 -5.79 3.28
C SER A 103 -13.29 -4.79 3.83
N PRO A 104 -13.26 -4.49 5.14
CA PRO A 104 -14.15 -3.48 5.72
C PRO A 104 -13.76 -2.03 5.36
N VAL A 105 -12.57 -1.82 4.78
CA VAL A 105 -12.05 -0.51 4.39
C VAL A 105 -11.34 -0.57 3.04
N PRO A 106 -11.24 0.56 2.30
CA PRO A 106 -10.45 0.66 1.09
C PRO A 106 -9.01 0.17 1.29
N LEU A 107 -8.57 -0.71 0.38
CA LEU A 107 -7.20 -1.21 0.32
C LEU A 107 -6.45 -0.53 -0.83
N ILE A 108 -5.26 -0.03 -0.54
CA ILE A 108 -4.44 0.76 -1.47
C ILE A 108 -3.22 -0.05 -1.89
N ASP A 109 -3.11 -0.26 -3.19
CA ASP A 109 -1.93 -0.83 -3.84
C ASP A 109 -1.12 0.28 -4.52
N GLY A 110 0.09 0.51 -4.02
CA GLY A 110 0.98 1.54 -4.55
C GLY A 110 1.42 1.29 -5.99
N THR A 111 1.50 0.03 -6.42
CA THR A 111 1.86 -0.33 -7.79
C THR A 111 0.74 0.06 -8.75
N GLN A 112 -0.50 -0.32 -8.45
CA GLN A 112 -1.67 0.08 -9.24
C GLN A 112 -1.87 1.60 -9.21
N GLY A 113 -1.67 2.23 -8.05
CA GLY A 113 -1.69 3.68 -7.91
C GLY A 113 -0.68 4.37 -8.83
N ALA A 114 0.57 3.92 -8.83
CA ALA A 114 1.62 4.47 -9.68
C ALA A 114 1.32 4.29 -11.17
N ILE A 115 0.84 3.10 -11.58
CA ILE A 115 0.42 2.83 -12.95
C ILE A 115 -0.69 3.78 -13.39
N ASN A 116 -1.70 4.01 -12.55
CA ASN A 116 -2.82 4.89 -12.88
C ASN A 116 -2.38 6.35 -12.99
N ILE A 117 -1.51 6.83 -12.10
CA ILE A 117 -0.92 8.17 -12.21
C ILE A 117 -0.13 8.29 -13.52
N LEU A 118 0.71 7.30 -13.84
CA LEU A 118 1.50 7.30 -15.08
C LEU A 118 0.63 7.28 -16.33
N ARG A 119 -0.46 6.50 -16.35
CA ARG A 119 -1.43 6.49 -17.46
C ARG A 119 -1.98 7.89 -17.73
N THR A 120 -2.36 8.62 -16.69
CA THR A 120 -2.82 10.00 -16.81
C THR A 120 -1.72 10.91 -17.35
N LEU A 121 -0.50 10.83 -16.81
CA LEU A 121 0.60 11.71 -17.24
C LEU A 121 1.02 11.48 -18.69
N VAL A 122 1.05 10.22 -19.16
CA VAL A 122 1.43 9.89 -20.54
C VAL A 122 0.33 10.31 -21.52
N ALA A 123 -0.95 10.14 -21.17
CA ALA A 123 -2.06 10.58 -22.00
C ALA A 123 -2.09 12.11 -22.24
N HIS A 124 -1.50 12.88 -21.31
CA HIS A 124 -1.42 14.35 -21.38
C HIS A 124 -0.05 14.88 -21.83
N ARG A 125 0.89 14.03 -22.26
CA ARG A 125 2.09 14.49 -22.95
C ARG A 125 1.69 14.94 -24.36
N VAL A 126 1.54 16.25 -24.55
CA VAL A 126 1.63 16.83 -25.89
C VAL A 126 3.04 16.52 -26.39
N VAL A 127 3.13 15.76 -27.47
CA VAL A 127 4.38 15.68 -28.23
C VAL A 127 4.50 17.04 -28.92
N GLU A 128 5.43 17.89 -28.47
CA GLU A 128 5.91 18.98 -29.32
C GLU A 128 6.54 18.31 -30.54
N ASN A 129 5.78 18.27 -31.64
CA ASN A 129 6.34 17.98 -32.95
C ASN A 129 7.13 19.24 -33.35
N ASP A 130 8.44 19.21 -33.14
CA ASP A 130 9.34 20.14 -33.81
C ASP A 130 9.27 19.85 -35.32
N LEU A 131 8.55 20.72 -36.04
CA LEU A 131 8.51 20.82 -37.50
C LEU A 131 9.73 21.61 -38.01
#